data_AF-I1DW67-F1
#
_entry.id   AF-I1DW67-F1
#
_cell.length_a   1.000
_cell.length_b   1.000
_cell.length_c   1.000
_cell.angle_alpha   90.00
_cell.angle_beta   90.00
_cell.angle_gamma   90.00
#
_symmetry.space_group_name_H-M   'P 1'
#
loop_
_entity.id
_entity.type
_entity.pdbx_description
1 polymer ?
#
loop_
_entity_poly.entity_id
_entity_poly.type
_entity_poly.pdbx_seq_one_letter_code
_entity_poly.pdbx_strand_id
1 'polypeptide(L)' 'MNTQGKKVLSEIETAEYIGMSRSFLRQSRMEGNRASRTPAPPFVKIGRSVRYIKDDLDKWLDSLQKLEHLSQCGGTL' A
#
# COMPACT_ATOMS: atom_id res chain seq x y z
N MET A 1 -9.17 -15.66 -0.28
CA MET A 1 -8.16 -16.65 -0.72
C MET A 1 -7.05 -16.67 0.33
N ASN A 2 -6.65 -17.84 0.85
CA ASN A 2 -5.61 -17.91 1.90
C ASN A 2 -4.22 -17.66 1.29
N THR A 3 -3.60 -16.53 1.64
CA THR A 3 -2.26 -16.10 1.20
C THR A 3 -1.13 -16.63 2.10
N GLN A 4 -1.40 -17.61 2.95
CA GLN A 4 -0.43 -18.12 3.91
C GLN A 4 0.75 -18.80 3.19
N GLY A 5 1.94 -18.18 3.30
CA GLY A 5 3.20 -18.67 2.73
C GLY A 5 3.70 -17.95 1.46
N LYS A 6 2.91 -17.06 0.85
CA LYS A 6 3.36 -16.33 -0.35
C LYS A 6 4.23 -15.13 0.01
N LYS A 7 5.47 -15.11 -0.50
CA LYS A 7 6.39 -13.97 -0.38
C LYS A 7 6.07 -12.81 -1.33
N VAL A 8 5.45 -13.12 -2.46
CA VAL A 8 5.13 -12.16 -3.51
C VAL A 8 3.63 -12.20 -3.79
N LEU A 9 2.99 -11.03 -3.76
CA LEU A 9 1.57 -10.82 -3.97
C LEU A 9 1.32 -10.15 -5.33
N SER A 10 0.22 -10.53 -5.96
CA SER A 10 -0.35 -9.81 -7.10
C SER A 10 -1.02 -8.50 -6.65
N GLU A 11 -1.39 -7.65 -7.61
CA GLU A 11 -2.16 -6.44 -7.34
C GLU A 11 -3.51 -6.72 -6.64
N ILE A 12 -4.14 -7.87 -6.95
CA ILE A 12 -5.40 -8.29 -6.33
C ILE A 12 -5.14 -8.69 -4.87
N GLU A 13 -4.18 -9.57 -4.64
CA GLU A 13 -3.82 -10.03 -3.30
C GLU A 13 -3.31 -8.88 -2.43
N THR A 14 -2.59 -7.92 -3.02
CA THR A 14 -2.10 -6.73 -2.30
C THR A 14 -3.25 -5.84 -1.86
N ALA A 15 -4.21 -5.59 -2.76
CA ALA A 15 -5.42 -4.84 -2.45
C ALA A 15 -6.19 -5.47 -1.29
N GLU A 16 -6.38 -6.80 -1.32
CA GLU A 16 -6.98 -7.56 -0.21
C GLU A 16 -6.13 -7.49 1.07
N TYR A 17 -4.81 -7.58 0.95
CA TYR A 17 -3.88 -7.62 2.09
C TYR A 17 -3.83 -6.29 2.86
N ILE A 18 -3.71 -5.16 2.17
CA ILE A 18 -3.63 -3.83 2.79
C ILE A 18 -5.00 -3.17 2.97
N GLY A 19 -6.09 -3.84 2.57
CA GLY A 19 -7.46 -3.32 2.68
C GLY A 19 -7.78 -2.15 1.74
N MET A 20 -7.12 -2.05 0.59
CA MET A 20 -7.28 -0.96 -0.38
C MET A 20 -7.85 -1.48 -1.71
N SER A 21 -8.32 -0.58 -2.58
CA SER A 21 -8.79 -0.98 -3.91
C SER A 21 -7.64 -1.14 -4.91
N ARG A 22 -7.84 -1.99 -5.93
CA ARG A 22 -6.88 -2.10 -7.05
C ARG A 22 -6.73 -0.78 -7.82
N SER A 23 -7.82 -0.02 -7.91
CA SER A 23 -7.83 1.31 -8.54
C SER A 23 -6.96 2.29 -7.76
N PHE A 24 -6.98 2.23 -6.42
CA PHE A 24 -6.06 2.99 -5.57
C PHE A 24 -4.60 2.65 -5.91
N LEU A 25 -4.22 1.37 -5.91
CA LEU A 25 -2.85 0.96 -6.28
C LEU A 25 -2.42 1.45 -7.66
N ARG A 26 -3.34 1.43 -8.64
CA ARG A 26 -3.09 1.95 -10.00
C ARG A 26 -2.90 3.46 -10.01
N GLN A 27 -3.77 4.20 -9.33
CA GLN A 27 -3.71 5.65 -9.24
C GLN A 27 -2.44 6.10 -8.51
N SER A 28 -2.10 5.48 -7.39
CA SER A 28 -0.88 5.79 -6.63
C SER A 28 0.39 5.58 -7.46
N ARG A 29 0.42 4.60 -8.38
CA ARG A 29 1.55 4.42 -9.32
C ARG A 29 1.65 5.51 -10.38
N MET A 30 0.53 6.13 -10.76
CA MET A 30 0.48 7.17 -11.79
C MET A 30 0.68 8.57 -11.22
N GLU A 31 0.11 8.87 -10.04
CA GLU A 31 0.23 10.19 -9.40
C GLU A 31 1.61 10.43 -8.78
N GLY A 32 2.40 9.39 -8.52
CA GLY A 32 3.68 9.49 -7.83
C GLY A 32 3.53 9.88 -6.35
N ASN A 33 4.66 10.14 -5.69
CA ASN A 33 4.68 10.47 -4.25
C ASN A 33 4.35 11.95 -4.03
N ARG A 34 3.07 12.35 -4.20
CA ARG A 34 2.62 13.68 -3.77
C ARG A 34 2.71 13.76 -2.25
N ALA A 35 3.41 14.77 -1.75
CA ALA A 35 3.69 14.99 -0.32
C ALA A 35 2.45 15.14 0.60
N SER A 36 1.23 15.18 0.04
CA SER A 36 -0.02 15.39 0.78
C SER A 36 -0.97 14.17 0.78
N ARG A 37 -0.53 13.00 0.30
CA ARG A 37 -1.34 11.77 0.29
C ARG A 37 -0.57 10.57 0.85
N THR A 38 -1.32 9.51 1.19
CA THR A 38 -0.75 8.21 1.58
C THR A 38 0.27 7.75 0.53
N PRO A 39 1.54 7.51 0.91
CA PRO A 39 2.58 7.14 -0.03
C PRO A 39 2.23 5.83 -0.72
N ALA A 40 2.58 5.70 -2.00
CA ALA A 40 2.30 4.47 -2.74
C ALA A 40 3.13 3.29 -2.16
N PRO A 41 2.56 2.10 -1.98
CA PRO A 41 3.33 0.94 -1.56
C PRO A 41 4.38 0.57 -2.61
N PRO A 42 5.59 0.16 -2.20
CA PRO A 42 6.66 -0.24 -3.09
C PRO A 42 6.23 -1.44 -3.95
N PHE A 43 6.64 -1.45 -5.22
CA PHE A 43 6.28 -2.50 -6.16
C PHE A 43 7.47 -2.91 -7.04
N VAL A 44 7.47 -4.18 -7.44
CA VAL A 44 8.43 -4.76 -8.37
C VAL A 44 7.77 -4.93 -9.73
N LYS A 45 8.34 -4.29 -10.74
CA LYS A 45 7.89 -4.44 -12.13
C LYS A 45 8.66 -5.58 -12.80
N ILE A 46 7.95 -6.61 -13.24
CA ILE A 46 8.51 -7.77 -13.93
C ILE A 46 7.85 -7.82 -15.32
N GLY A 47 8.54 -7.26 -16.32
CA GLY A 47 8.01 -7.11 -17.67
C GLY A 47 6.70 -6.30 -17.70
N ARG A 48 5.60 -6.95 -18.10
CA ARG A 48 4.25 -6.37 -18.13
C ARG A 48 3.49 -6.51 -16.81
N SER A 49 4.01 -7.31 -15.88
CA SER A 49 3.35 -7.59 -14.60
C SER A 49 3.91 -6.74 -13.48
N VAL A 50 3.05 -6.37 -12.53
CA VAL A 50 3.42 -5.70 -11.27
C VAL A 50 3.21 -6.68 -10.13
N ARG A 51 4.21 -6.79 -9.26
CA ARG A 51 4.23 -7.66 -8.09
C ARG A 51 4.61 -6.85 -6.86
N TYR A 52 4.14 -7.30 -5.71
CA TYR A 52 4.42 -6.68 -4.42
C TYR A 52 5.08 -7.72 -3.51
N ILE A 53 6.18 -7.36 -2.86
CA ILE A 53 6.82 -8.24 -1.88
C ILE A 53 6.12 -8.01 -0.55
N LYS A 54 5.69 -9.08 0.11
CA LYS A 54 4.96 -8.99 1.37
C LYS A 54 5.79 -8.26 2.45
N ASP A 55 7.07 -8.58 2.54
CA ASP A 55 8.00 -7.94 3.49
C ASP A 55 8.12 -6.41 3.28
N ASP A 56 8.16 -5.97 2.02
CA ASP A 56 8.18 -4.54 1.70
C ASP A 56 6.84 -3.86 1.99
N LEU A 57 5.73 -4.57 1.80
CA LEU A 57 4.40 -4.09 2.18
C LEU A 57 4.28 -3.93 3.70
N ASP A 58 4.79 -4.89 4.46
CA ASP A 58 4.79 -4.86 5.93
C ASP A 58 5.61 -3.66 6.44
N LYS A 59 6.82 -3.46 5.90
CA LYS A 59 7.65 -2.27 6.17
C LYS A 59 6.95 -0.98 5.79
N TRP A 60 6.26 -0.96 4.65
CA TRP A 60 5.50 0.20 4.22
C TRP A 60 4.35 0.51 5.20
N LEU A 61 3.59 -0.50 5.62
CA LEU A 61 2.54 -0.34 6.63
C LEU A 61 3.11 0.19 7.95
N ASP A 62 4.26 -0.32 8.39
CA ASP A 62 4.94 0.15 9.60
C ASP A 62 5.48 1.58 9.47
N SER A 63 5.80 2.03 8.25
CA SER A 63 6.21 3.42 7.99
C SER A 63 5.06 4.42 8.01
N LEU A 64 3.81 3.95 7.89
CA LEU A 64 2.65 4.84 7.98
C LEU A 64 2.43 5.29 9.43
N GLN A 65 1.91 6.51 9.58
CA GLN A 65 1.62 7.06 10.91
C GLN A 65 0.53 6.24 11.59
N LYS A 66 0.89 5.57 12.68
CA LYS A 66 -0.06 4.87 13.56
C LYS A 66 -0.82 5.92 14.35
N LEU A 67 -2.08 6.13 13.99
CA LEU A 67 -3.00 6.96 14.76
C LEU A 67 -3.63 6.08 15.85
N GLU A 68 -3.46 6.45 17.12
CA GLU A 68 -4.09 5.73 18.23
C GLU A 68 -5.56 6.14 18.41
N HIS A 69 -5.89 7.38 18.00
CA HIS A 69 -7.25 7.91 18.05
C HIS A 69 -7.57 8.75 16.82
N LEU A 70 -8.80 8.64 16.31
CA LEU A 70 -9.30 9.47 15.21
C LEU A 70 -9.30 10.97 15.55
N SER A 71 -9.29 11.32 16.84
CA SER A 71 -9.17 12.71 17.32
C SER A 71 -7.78 13.32 17.11
N GLN A 72 -6.74 12.54 16.79
CA GLN A 72 -5.42 13.07 16.40
C GLN A 72 -5.42 13.67 14.97
N CYS A 73 -6.46 13.46 14.17
CA CYS A 73 -6.62 14.07 12.84
C CYS A 73 -7.38 15.42 12.90
N GLY A 74 -7.23 16.17 14.00
CA GLY A 74 -7.89 17.45 14.23
C GLY A 74 -6.94 18.55 14.72
N GLY A 75 -6.53 19.43 13.81
CA GLY A 75 -5.78 20.66 14.06
C GLY A 75 -4.95 20.99 12.82
N THR A 76 -5.11 22.12 12.11
CA THR A 76 -5.49 23.46 12.55
C THR A 76 -5.96 24.25 11.32
N LEU A 77 -7.11 24.93 11.42
CA LEU A 77 -7.29 26.31 10.96
C LEU A 77 -8.20 27.00 11.99
#